data_AF-A0A8H3ZHL5-F1
#
_entry.id   AF-A0A8H3ZHL5-F1
#
_cell.length_a   1.000
_cell.length_b   1.000
_cell.length_c   1.000
_cell.angle_alpha   90.00
_cell.angle_beta   90.00
_cell.angle_gamma   90.00
#
_symmetry.space_group_name_H-M   'P 1'
#
loop_
_entity.id
_entity.type
_entity.pdbx_description
1 polymer ?
#
loop_
_entity_poly.entity_id
_entity_poly.type
_entity_poly.pdbx_seq_one_letter_code
_entity_poly.pdbx_strand_id
1 'polypeptide(L)'
;MLSTAQFMGVAFKGHQAKYCKFAYSSSFGFSVPTTQATLHQVAPDNALIFSRDGMETCAGKYKCGNTTYGTAVVHGKANEEVVSATVEWFPWADRSVAVTTTLLPPTQRWPDWHVRVHHIKAAGPLSSLFIAEGGFAINGRQQRNTRNLLEMADDDFDDACELGQAEMIIIGANSVLILGESGASGISADVISSVSMSTKFSPLKPEANTNIMAQRSLIPMIESNIISLGQSDDVIIVTKVFAISSNAYLVRSGQKRSLKQRWADQPSIRLMNTPDQTQTSEDFILL
;
A
#
# COMPACT_ATOMS: atom_id res chain seq x y z
N MET A 1 -7.38 0.16 10.85
CA MET A 1 -7.12 1.49 11.43
C MET A 1 -6.00 2.15 10.64
N LEU A 2 -6.18 3.39 10.19
CA LEU A 2 -5.12 4.17 9.53
C LEU A 2 -4.30 4.96 10.57
N SER A 3 -3.01 5.17 10.31
CA SER A 3 -2.09 5.90 11.21
C SER A 3 -1.23 6.87 10.41
N THR A 4 -1.20 8.14 10.84
CA THR A 4 -0.58 9.26 10.10
C THR A 4 0.70 9.75 10.75
N ALA A 5 0.66 10.56 11.81
CA ALA A 5 1.84 11.24 12.38
C ALA A 5 2.54 10.52 13.54
N GLN A 6 2.35 9.21 13.68
CA GLN A 6 3.07 8.48 14.71
C GLN A 6 4.52 8.25 14.29
N PHE A 7 5.45 8.53 15.22
CA PHE A 7 6.84 8.11 15.20
C PHE A 7 7.39 8.12 16.63
N MET A 8 8.55 7.50 16.85
CA MET A 8 9.26 7.62 18.12
C MET A 8 10.65 8.23 17.91
N GLY A 9 10.98 9.24 18.72
CA GLY A 9 12.29 9.90 18.69
C GLY A 9 13.40 9.09 19.38
N VAL A 10 13.03 8.13 20.23
CA VAL A 10 13.97 7.21 20.92
C VAL A 10 14.04 5.89 20.17
N ALA A 11 15.26 5.40 19.95
CA ALA A 11 15.51 4.13 19.28
C ALA A 11 15.30 2.95 20.25
N PHE A 12 14.23 2.17 20.04
CA PHE A 12 14.03 0.88 20.69
C PHE A 12 13.64 -0.17 19.64
N LYS A 13 13.86 -1.45 19.93
CA LYS A 13 13.65 -2.54 18.96
C LYS A 13 12.22 -2.54 18.41
N GLY A 14 12.09 -2.54 17.09
CA GLY A 14 10.81 -2.63 16.38
C GLY A 14 9.97 -1.35 16.39
N HIS A 15 10.56 -0.19 16.67
CA HIS A 15 9.82 1.07 16.73
C HIS A 15 9.10 1.44 15.43
N GLN A 16 9.75 1.23 14.28
CA GLN A 16 9.14 1.50 12.98
C GLN A 16 7.89 0.64 12.75
N ALA A 17 7.94 -0.64 13.13
CA ALA A 17 6.79 -1.54 12.98
C ALA A 17 5.61 -1.12 13.85
N LYS A 18 5.86 -0.63 15.07
CA LYS A 18 4.81 -0.28 16.04
C LYS A 18 4.19 1.10 15.81
N TYR A 19 4.95 2.04 15.25
CA TYR A 19 4.54 3.44 15.22
C TYR A 19 4.60 4.10 13.83
N CYS A 20 5.23 3.48 12.83
CA CYS A 20 5.50 4.15 11.55
C CYS A 20 4.75 3.57 10.35
N LYS A 21 3.88 2.56 10.53
CA LYS A 21 3.05 2.01 9.44
C LYS A 21 1.82 2.88 9.20
N PHE A 22 1.32 2.89 7.97
CA PHE A 22 0.14 3.65 7.55
C PHE A 22 -1.18 2.98 7.95
N ALA A 23 -1.17 1.67 8.18
CA ALA A 23 -2.36 0.95 8.61
C ALA A 23 -2.01 -0.24 9.51
N TYR A 24 -2.91 -0.51 10.46
CA TYR A 24 -2.90 -1.67 11.34
C TYR A 24 -4.24 -2.38 11.26
N SER A 25 -4.22 -3.71 11.36
CA SER A 25 -5.41 -4.56 11.32
C SER A 25 -5.37 -5.58 12.45
N SER A 26 -6.56 -5.93 12.96
CA SER A 26 -6.74 -7.05 13.89
C SER A 26 -6.78 -8.40 13.18
N SER A 27 -7.02 -8.43 11.87
CA SER A 27 -7.06 -9.65 11.07
C SER A 27 -5.77 -9.91 10.30
N PHE A 28 -5.04 -8.83 9.95
CA PHE A 28 -3.76 -8.90 9.27
C PHE A 28 -2.68 -8.35 10.19
N GLY A 29 -2.02 -9.26 10.92
CA GLY A 29 -0.94 -8.90 11.83
C GLY A 29 0.16 -8.17 11.09
N PHE A 30 0.76 -7.17 11.72
CA PHE A 30 1.86 -6.43 11.11
C PHE A 30 3.18 -7.19 11.22
N SER A 31 4.12 -6.94 10.31
CA SER A 31 5.47 -7.50 10.38
C SER A 31 6.43 -6.59 11.14
N VAL A 32 7.30 -7.21 11.92
CA VAL A 32 8.40 -6.61 12.66
C VAL A 32 9.70 -6.92 11.90
N PRO A 33 10.44 -5.90 11.42
CA PRO A 33 11.70 -6.09 10.73
C PRO A 33 12.71 -6.88 11.56
N THR A 34 13.42 -7.81 10.93
CA THR A 34 14.61 -8.46 11.53
C THR A 34 15.80 -7.51 11.47
N THR A 35 16.02 -6.91 10.30
CA THR A 35 17.06 -5.91 10.01
C THR A 35 16.53 -4.90 8.98
N GLN A 36 17.32 -3.87 8.66
CA GLN A 36 17.00 -2.87 7.63
C GLN A 36 17.84 -3.03 6.35
N ALA A 37 18.39 -4.23 6.12
CA ALA A 37 19.35 -4.47 5.04
C ALA A 37 18.72 -4.96 3.73
N THR A 38 17.61 -5.71 3.80
CA THR A 38 16.93 -6.23 2.59
C THR A 38 15.42 -6.11 2.74
N LEU A 39 14.66 -6.03 1.63
CA LEU A 39 13.20 -5.99 1.68
C LEU A 39 12.60 -7.19 2.41
N HIS A 40 13.18 -8.37 2.21
CA HIS A 40 12.75 -9.60 2.88
C HIS A 40 12.87 -9.50 4.41
N GLN A 41 13.90 -8.80 4.91
CA GLN A 41 14.13 -8.57 6.34
C GLN A 41 13.35 -7.39 6.89
N VAL A 42 13.14 -6.36 6.08
CA VAL A 42 12.32 -5.18 6.43
C VAL A 42 10.85 -5.58 6.55
N ALA A 43 10.37 -6.45 5.67
CA ALA A 43 8.97 -6.89 5.62
C ALA A 43 7.99 -5.69 5.64
N PRO A 44 7.99 -4.85 4.61
CA PRO A 44 7.35 -3.53 4.61
C PRO A 44 5.82 -3.54 4.45
N ASP A 45 5.08 -4.36 5.20
CA ASP A 45 3.63 -4.32 5.16
C ASP A 45 3.12 -2.98 5.73
N ASN A 46 2.21 -2.37 4.98
CA ASN A 46 1.63 -1.05 5.24
C ASN A 46 2.67 0.05 5.49
N ALA A 47 3.83 -0.03 4.85
CA ALA A 47 4.92 0.93 5.01
C ALA A 47 5.55 1.27 3.65
N LEU A 48 5.99 2.53 3.52
CA LEU A 48 6.76 3.03 2.38
C LEU A 48 8.22 3.14 2.80
N ILE A 49 9.11 2.52 2.03
CA ILE A 49 10.53 2.40 2.31
C ILE A 49 11.32 2.94 1.13
N PHE A 50 12.48 3.51 1.45
CA PHE A 50 13.38 4.11 0.49
C PHE A 50 14.78 3.54 0.63
N SER A 51 15.52 3.52 -0.48
CA SER A 51 16.97 3.31 -0.48
C SER A 51 17.60 4.25 -1.51
N ARG A 52 18.78 4.77 -1.19
CA ARG A 52 19.58 5.65 -2.07
C ARG A 52 20.90 5.01 -2.50
N ASP A 53 21.10 3.75 -2.12
CA ASP A 53 22.36 3.01 -2.16
C ASP A 53 22.18 1.61 -2.73
N GLY A 54 21.25 1.45 -3.68
CA GLY A 54 21.04 0.16 -4.36
C GLY A 54 20.57 -0.96 -3.44
N MET A 55 19.74 -0.63 -2.44
CA MET A 55 19.19 -1.55 -1.45
C MET A 55 20.18 -2.07 -0.41
N GLU A 56 21.32 -1.41 -0.21
CA GLU A 56 22.20 -1.69 0.92
C GLU A 56 21.58 -1.25 2.25
N THR A 57 20.91 -0.09 2.27
CA THR A 57 20.16 0.39 3.43
C THR A 57 18.75 0.81 3.08
N CYS A 58 17.79 0.36 3.90
CA CYS A 58 16.39 0.74 3.79
C CYS A 58 16.02 1.75 4.88
N ALA A 59 15.29 2.79 4.49
CA ALA A 59 14.77 3.81 5.40
C ALA A 59 13.25 3.97 5.18
N GLY A 60 12.47 3.74 6.23
CA GLY A 60 11.02 3.98 6.21
C GLY A 60 10.67 5.32 6.86
N LYS A 61 9.37 5.49 7.15
CA LYS A 61 8.88 6.67 7.86
C LYS A 61 9.58 6.87 9.21
N TYR A 62 10.31 7.97 9.29
CA TYR A 62 10.90 8.49 10.52
C TYR A 62 10.26 9.86 10.85
N LYS A 63 10.99 10.76 11.51
CA LYS A 63 10.56 12.09 11.97
C LYS A 63 9.46 12.67 11.07
N CYS A 64 8.32 12.98 11.67
CA CYS A 64 7.19 13.57 10.96
C CYS A 64 6.66 14.81 11.67
N GLY A 65 5.99 15.66 10.89
CA GLY A 65 5.29 16.84 11.40
C GLY A 65 3.94 16.49 12.03
N ASN A 66 3.15 17.51 12.33
CA ASN A 66 1.78 17.31 12.79
C ASN A 66 0.87 16.88 11.64
N THR A 67 -0.10 16.02 11.93
CA THR A 67 -1.16 15.68 10.97
C THR A 67 -2.03 16.91 10.70
N THR A 68 -2.22 17.23 9.43
CA THR A 68 -3.27 18.15 8.97
C THR A 68 -4.46 17.33 8.48
N TYR A 69 -5.67 17.79 8.78
CA TYR A 69 -6.90 17.15 8.33
C TYR A 69 -7.54 17.99 7.23
N GLY A 70 -8.02 17.31 6.19
CA GLY A 70 -8.73 17.91 5.07
C GLY A 70 -10.01 17.13 4.76
N THR A 71 -10.66 17.52 3.67
CA THR A 71 -11.84 16.84 3.15
C THR A 71 -11.59 16.47 1.70
N ALA A 72 -11.77 15.20 1.37
CA ALA A 72 -11.83 14.72 -0.01
C ALA A 72 -13.30 14.47 -0.39
N VAL A 73 -13.63 14.68 -1.66
CA VAL A 73 -14.99 14.51 -2.17
C VAL A 73 -15.05 13.31 -3.08
N VAL A 74 -15.82 12.31 -2.70
CA VAL A 74 -16.17 11.17 -3.55
C VAL A 74 -17.30 11.61 -4.48
N HIS A 75 -17.04 11.60 -5.78
CA HIS A 75 -18.03 11.83 -6.82
C HIS A 75 -18.54 10.48 -7.34
N GLY A 76 -19.86 10.28 -7.30
CA GLY A 76 -20.51 9.11 -7.87
C GLY A 76 -22.02 9.23 -7.82
N LYS A 77 -22.75 8.12 -7.63
CA LYS A 77 -24.22 8.14 -7.53
C LYS A 77 -24.76 9.11 -6.47
N ALA A 78 -24.06 9.22 -5.36
CA ALA A 78 -24.26 10.25 -4.35
C ALA A 78 -22.88 10.75 -3.93
N ASN A 79 -22.71 12.06 -3.83
CA ASN A 79 -21.46 12.62 -3.36
C ASN A 79 -21.29 12.31 -1.86
N GLU A 80 -20.06 12.00 -1.46
CA GLU A 80 -19.69 11.74 -0.07
C GLU A 80 -18.45 12.57 0.27
N GLU A 81 -18.46 13.24 1.41
CA GLU A 81 -17.28 13.90 1.97
C GLU A 81 -16.58 12.94 2.93
N VAL A 82 -15.27 12.80 2.75
CA VAL A 82 -14.44 11.88 3.54
C VAL A 82 -13.26 12.65 4.13
N VAL A 83 -13.00 12.45 5.41
CA VAL A 83 -11.85 13.06 6.08
C VAL A 83 -10.55 12.51 5.48
N SER A 84 -9.71 13.40 4.99
CA SER A 84 -8.32 13.10 4.60
C SER A 84 -7.38 13.51 5.72
N ALA A 85 -6.26 12.82 5.85
CA ALA A 85 -5.26 13.14 6.85
C ALA A 85 -3.86 13.12 6.24
N THR A 86 -3.18 14.26 6.28
CA THR A 86 -1.91 14.51 5.60
C THR A 86 -0.80 14.73 6.61
N VAL A 87 0.39 14.19 6.31
CA VAL A 87 1.58 14.38 7.14
C VAL A 87 2.83 14.43 6.28
N GLU A 88 3.70 15.40 6.57
CA GLU A 88 5.06 15.44 6.04
C GLU A 88 6.01 14.65 6.94
N TRP A 89 6.89 13.86 6.34
CA TRP A 89 7.87 13.04 7.03
C TRP A 89 9.13 12.83 6.21
N PHE A 90 10.19 12.37 6.89
CA PHE A 90 11.52 12.23 6.31
C PHE A 90 12.05 10.82 6.56
N PRO A 91 12.55 10.09 5.55
CA PRO A 91 13.17 8.78 5.77
C PRO A 91 14.53 8.89 6.48
N TRP A 92 15.28 9.96 6.19
CA TRP A 92 16.62 10.21 6.75
C TRP A 92 16.69 11.53 7.54
N ALA A 93 17.61 11.58 8.50
CA ALA A 93 17.82 12.77 9.34
C ALA A 93 18.39 13.97 8.57
N ASP A 94 19.08 13.72 7.46
CA ASP A 94 19.62 14.76 6.57
C ASP A 94 18.55 15.44 5.70
N ARG A 95 17.31 14.92 5.70
CA ARG A 95 16.17 15.43 4.93
C ARG A 95 16.43 15.52 3.42
N SER A 96 17.32 14.67 2.91
CA SER A 96 17.61 14.56 1.48
C SER A 96 16.36 14.21 0.66
N VAL A 97 15.40 13.51 1.26
CA VAL A 97 14.06 13.24 0.72
C VAL A 97 13.00 13.66 1.73
N ALA A 98 12.00 14.40 1.26
CA ALA A 98 10.78 14.74 1.99
C ALA A 98 9.60 14.00 1.35
N VAL A 99 8.71 13.49 2.18
CA VAL A 99 7.50 12.77 1.73
C VAL A 99 6.28 13.38 2.41
N THR A 100 5.33 13.85 1.61
CA THR A 100 4.01 14.24 2.09
C THR A 100 3.04 13.10 1.78
N THR A 101 2.53 12.43 2.81
CA THR A 101 1.55 11.36 2.66
C THR A 101 0.17 11.84 3.07
N THR A 102 -0.80 11.73 2.17
CA THR A 102 -2.23 11.88 2.47
C THR A 102 -2.90 10.52 2.53
N LEU A 103 -3.58 10.22 3.63
CA LEU A 103 -4.33 8.99 3.84
C LEU A 103 -5.84 9.26 3.69
N LEU A 104 -6.50 8.37 2.95
CA LEU A 104 -7.95 8.34 2.77
C LEU A 104 -8.48 7.00 3.29
N PRO A 105 -9.42 7.00 4.24
CA PRO A 105 -10.06 5.77 4.70
C PRO A 105 -10.97 5.17 3.63
N PRO A 106 -11.43 3.92 3.83
CA PRO A 106 -12.49 3.37 3.01
C PRO A 106 -13.75 4.24 3.02
N THR A 107 -14.36 4.35 1.85
CA THR A 107 -15.55 5.19 1.62
C THR A 107 -16.79 4.31 1.51
N GLN A 108 -17.99 4.90 1.47
CA GLN A 108 -19.20 4.11 1.20
C GLN A 108 -19.17 3.51 -0.21
N ARG A 109 -18.57 4.22 -1.18
CA ARG A 109 -18.43 3.75 -2.56
C ARG A 109 -17.40 2.63 -2.71
N TRP A 110 -16.27 2.71 -2.01
CA TRP A 110 -15.19 1.72 -2.03
C TRP A 110 -14.84 1.26 -0.60
N PRO A 111 -15.68 0.42 0.02
CA PRO A 111 -15.56 0.06 1.44
C PRO A 111 -14.41 -0.90 1.76
N ASP A 112 -13.78 -1.47 0.72
CA ASP A 112 -12.71 -2.47 0.83
C ASP A 112 -11.33 -1.91 0.52
N TRP A 113 -11.29 -0.64 0.15
CA TRP A 113 -10.10 0.06 -0.30
C TRP A 113 -9.78 1.19 0.66
N HIS A 114 -8.52 1.36 1.01
CA HIS A 114 -8.03 2.65 1.49
C HIS A 114 -6.96 3.16 0.56
N VAL A 115 -6.78 4.48 0.52
CA VAL A 115 -5.87 5.13 -0.43
C VAL A 115 -4.80 5.91 0.31
N ARG A 116 -3.60 5.90 -0.26
CA ARG A 116 -2.43 6.63 0.21
C ARG A 116 -1.85 7.39 -0.97
N VAL A 117 -1.75 8.70 -0.84
CA VAL A 117 -1.14 9.56 -1.85
C VAL A 117 0.19 10.02 -1.29
N HIS A 118 1.28 9.63 -1.93
CA HIS A 118 2.65 9.98 -1.54
C HIS A 118 3.21 11.00 -2.52
N HIS A 119 3.46 12.22 -2.07
CA HIS A 119 4.21 13.22 -2.83
C HIS A 119 5.66 13.25 -2.31
N ILE A 120 6.59 12.91 -3.20
CA ILE A 120 8.01 12.69 -2.87
C ILE A 120 8.84 13.79 -3.55
N LYS A 121 9.64 14.49 -2.74
CA LYS A 121 10.52 15.56 -3.19
C LYS A 121 11.95 15.34 -2.69
N ALA A 122 12.93 15.53 -3.57
CA ALA A 122 14.33 15.56 -3.19
C ALA A 122 14.76 16.99 -2.81
N ALA A 123 15.57 17.12 -1.76
CA ALA A 123 16.13 18.41 -1.36
C ALA A 123 17.33 18.84 -2.23
N GLY A 124 17.92 17.88 -2.96
CA GLY A 124 19.05 18.08 -3.87
C GLY A 124 19.15 16.90 -4.85
N PRO A 125 20.13 16.89 -5.76
CA PRO A 125 20.26 15.83 -6.74
C PRO A 125 20.58 14.49 -6.08
N LEU A 126 19.81 13.46 -6.42
CA LEU A 126 20.05 12.06 -6.04
C LEU A 126 20.37 11.26 -7.31
N SER A 127 21.44 10.46 -7.28
CA SER A 127 21.82 9.61 -8.41
C SER A 127 20.84 8.45 -8.63
N SER A 128 20.28 7.93 -7.55
CA SER A 128 19.24 6.90 -7.58
C SER A 128 18.33 7.01 -6.35
N LEU A 129 17.08 6.59 -6.54
CA LEU A 129 16.14 6.41 -5.45
C LEU A 129 15.30 5.17 -5.73
N PHE A 130 15.45 4.17 -4.87
CA PHE A 130 14.54 3.03 -4.79
C PHE A 130 13.42 3.35 -3.81
N ILE A 131 12.21 2.95 -4.17
CA ILE A 131 11.00 3.13 -3.39
C ILE A 131 10.27 1.77 -3.35
N ALA A 132 9.80 1.33 -2.19
CA ALA A 132 8.92 0.19 -2.10
C ALA A 132 7.79 0.40 -1.10
N GLU A 133 6.60 -0.06 -1.44
CA GLU A 133 5.44 -0.01 -0.56
C GLU A 133 4.69 -1.34 -0.52
N GLY A 134 4.29 -1.76 0.68
CA GLY A 134 3.50 -2.97 0.90
C GLY A 134 2.06 -2.73 1.33
N GLY A 135 1.19 -3.64 0.89
CA GLY A 135 -0.16 -3.79 1.43
C GLY A 135 -0.15 -4.53 2.78
N PHE A 136 -1.24 -5.23 3.11
CA PHE A 136 -1.26 -6.07 4.30
C PHE A 136 -0.53 -7.39 4.08
N ALA A 137 0.26 -7.81 5.07
CA ALA A 137 0.79 -9.17 5.10
C ALA A 137 -0.34 -10.17 5.32
N ILE A 138 -0.37 -11.25 4.53
CA ILE A 138 -1.34 -12.34 4.62
C ILE A 138 -0.63 -13.70 4.56
N ASN A 139 -1.23 -14.76 5.09
CA ASN A 139 -0.64 -16.11 5.04
C ASN A 139 -0.38 -16.54 3.59
N GLY A 140 0.86 -16.89 3.29
CA GLY A 140 1.32 -17.31 1.96
C GLY A 140 1.20 -18.81 1.70
N ARG A 141 0.36 -19.52 2.45
CA ARG A 141 0.25 -20.97 2.42
C ARG A 141 -1.18 -21.44 2.19
N GLN A 142 -1.31 -22.48 1.39
CA GLN A 142 -2.58 -23.19 1.19
C GLN A 142 -3.02 -23.87 2.50
N GLN A 143 -4.30 -23.71 2.85
CA GLN A 143 -4.91 -24.27 4.06
C GLN A 143 -4.83 -25.80 4.05
N ARG A 144 -5.15 -26.42 2.91
CA ARG A 144 -5.29 -27.88 2.81
C ARG A 144 -3.98 -28.65 3.01
N ASN A 145 -2.86 -28.11 2.54
CA ASN A 145 -1.61 -28.87 2.40
C ASN A 145 -0.35 -28.08 2.82
N THR A 146 -0.47 -26.83 3.25
CA THR A 146 0.62 -25.94 3.67
C THR A 146 1.68 -25.63 2.60
N ARG A 147 1.40 -25.92 1.32
CA ARG A 147 2.24 -25.53 0.18
C ARG A 147 2.16 -24.02 -0.05
N ASN A 148 3.06 -23.50 -0.87
CA ASN A 148 2.99 -22.08 -1.27
C ASN A 148 1.69 -21.84 -2.03
N LEU A 149 1.11 -20.64 -1.88
CA LEU A 149 0.15 -20.14 -2.85
C LEU A 149 0.79 -20.07 -4.24
N LEU A 150 -0.01 -20.31 -5.27
CA LEU A 150 0.43 -20.32 -6.65
C LEU A 150 0.04 -19.01 -7.34
N GLU A 151 0.92 -18.54 -8.22
CA GLU A 151 0.57 -17.50 -9.18
C GLU A 151 -0.34 -18.11 -10.25
N MET A 152 -1.45 -17.42 -10.51
CA MET A 152 -2.49 -17.85 -11.44
C MET A 152 -2.74 -16.71 -12.44
N ALA A 153 -3.25 -17.05 -13.61
CA ALA A 153 -3.59 -16.04 -14.61
C ALA A 153 -4.80 -15.23 -14.16
N ASP A 154 -4.97 -14.02 -14.69
CA ASP A 154 -6.15 -13.18 -14.43
C ASP A 154 -7.47 -13.88 -14.78
N ASP A 155 -7.44 -14.76 -15.78
CA ASP A 155 -8.60 -15.56 -16.21
C ASP A 155 -9.01 -16.64 -15.19
N ASP A 156 -8.08 -17.09 -14.34
CA ASP A 156 -8.37 -18.06 -13.27
C ASP A 156 -9.10 -17.41 -12.09
N PHE A 157 -9.09 -16.07 -12.00
CA PHE A 157 -9.84 -15.33 -11.00
C PHE A 157 -11.21 -14.96 -11.53
N ASP A 158 -12.20 -15.83 -11.30
CA ASP A 158 -13.58 -15.66 -11.76
C ASP A 158 -14.56 -15.20 -10.65
N ASP A 159 -15.83 -15.05 -11.01
CA ASP A 159 -16.88 -14.65 -10.07
C ASP A 159 -17.27 -15.75 -9.06
N ALA A 160 -16.85 -17.00 -9.29
CA ALA A 160 -17.06 -18.12 -8.36
C ALA A 160 -15.99 -18.17 -7.26
N CYS A 161 -14.91 -17.41 -7.38
CA CYS A 161 -13.87 -17.31 -6.37
C CYS A 161 -14.40 -16.65 -5.08
N GLU A 162 -14.54 -17.44 -4.02
CA GLU A 162 -15.00 -16.96 -2.72
C GLU A 162 -13.86 -16.62 -1.75
N LEU A 163 -14.07 -15.57 -0.97
CA LEU A 163 -13.13 -15.14 0.06
C LEU A 163 -12.94 -16.24 1.12
N GLY A 164 -11.68 -16.57 1.44
CA GLY A 164 -11.34 -17.62 2.40
C GLY A 164 -11.37 -19.04 1.85
N GLN A 165 -11.83 -19.24 0.61
CA GLN A 165 -11.75 -20.52 -0.11
C GLN A 165 -10.77 -20.44 -1.29
N ALA A 166 -10.75 -19.31 -2.01
CA ALA A 166 -9.79 -19.07 -3.07
C ALA A 166 -8.38 -18.85 -2.49
N GLU A 167 -7.40 -19.58 -3.02
CA GLU A 167 -6.01 -19.58 -2.56
C GLU A 167 -5.05 -19.39 -3.74
N MET A 168 -4.75 -18.14 -4.08
CA MET A 168 -3.99 -17.79 -5.28
C MET A 168 -3.31 -16.42 -5.16
N ILE A 169 -2.33 -16.19 -6.04
CA ILE A 169 -1.67 -14.90 -6.26
C ILE A 169 -2.02 -14.47 -7.69
N ILE A 170 -2.45 -13.22 -7.85
CA ILE A 170 -2.76 -12.61 -9.15
C ILE A 170 -1.87 -11.38 -9.28
N ILE A 171 -1.11 -11.30 -10.38
CA ILE A 171 -0.20 -10.17 -10.67
C ILE A 171 -0.71 -9.50 -11.93
N GLY A 172 -1.34 -8.33 -11.77
CA GLY A 172 -1.78 -7.50 -12.87
C GLY A 172 -0.70 -6.50 -13.31
N ALA A 173 -0.98 -5.75 -14.37
CA ALA A 173 -0.04 -4.76 -14.91
C ALA A 173 0.39 -3.69 -13.90
N ASN A 174 -0.52 -3.26 -13.04
CA ASN A 174 -0.30 -2.24 -12.01
C ASN A 174 -0.79 -2.66 -10.62
N SER A 175 -0.87 -3.98 -10.37
CA SER A 175 -1.47 -4.48 -9.14
C SER A 175 -1.00 -5.88 -8.74
N VAL A 176 -1.13 -6.21 -7.45
CA VAL A 176 -0.95 -7.56 -6.91
C VAL A 176 -2.10 -7.85 -5.97
N LEU A 177 -2.75 -9.00 -6.14
CA LEU A 177 -3.75 -9.53 -5.22
C LEU A 177 -3.31 -10.89 -4.69
N ILE A 178 -3.43 -11.07 -3.38
CA ILE A 178 -3.15 -12.32 -2.69
C ILE A 178 -4.42 -12.76 -1.97
N LEU A 179 -4.92 -13.93 -2.36
CA LEU A 179 -6.08 -14.59 -1.77
C LEU A 179 -5.63 -15.80 -0.96
N GLY A 180 -6.19 -15.95 0.23
CA GLY A 180 -6.00 -17.14 1.05
C GLY A 180 -7.10 -17.29 2.09
N GLU A 181 -7.00 -18.32 2.93
CA GLU A 181 -7.98 -18.62 3.99
C GLU A 181 -8.35 -17.41 4.86
N SER A 182 -7.37 -16.57 5.20
CA SER A 182 -7.57 -15.40 6.08
C SER A 182 -8.29 -14.23 5.40
N GLY A 183 -8.37 -14.24 4.06
CA GLY A 183 -9.07 -13.24 3.27
C GLY A 183 -8.32 -12.81 2.01
N ALA A 184 -8.42 -11.54 1.67
CA ALA A 184 -7.79 -10.92 0.51
C ALA A 184 -6.94 -9.73 0.95
N SER A 185 -5.71 -9.66 0.43
CA SER A 185 -4.84 -8.49 0.56
C SER A 185 -4.30 -8.14 -0.82
N GLY A 186 -4.52 -6.92 -1.26
CA GLY A 186 -4.07 -6.44 -2.56
C GLY A 186 -3.54 -5.03 -2.51
N ILE A 187 -2.75 -4.68 -3.52
CA ILE A 187 -2.22 -3.34 -3.72
C ILE A 187 -2.25 -3.01 -5.22
N SER A 188 -2.56 -1.78 -5.56
CA SER A 188 -2.39 -1.23 -6.90
C SER A 188 -1.88 0.20 -6.80
N ALA A 189 -1.27 0.71 -7.86
CA ALA A 189 -0.81 2.09 -7.88
C ALA A 189 -0.90 2.77 -9.24
N ASP A 190 -1.13 4.08 -9.16
CA ASP A 190 -0.96 5.00 -10.27
C ASP A 190 0.24 5.91 -9.95
N VAL A 191 1.16 6.04 -10.90
CA VAL A 191 2.35 6.87 -10.76
C VAL A 191 2.23 8.09 -11.65
N ILE A 192 2.36 9.27 -11.06
CA ILE A 192 2.43 10.56 -11.76
C ILE A 192 3.79 11.16 -11.44
N SER A 193 4.69 11.17 -12.41
CA SER A 193 6.10 11.54 -12.19
C SER A 193 6.62 12.43 -13.31
N SER A 194 7.41 13.45 -12.98
CA SER A 194 8.17 14.25 -13.94
C SER A 194 9.40 13.53 -14.47
N VAL A 195 9.81 12.45 -13.79
CA VAL A 195 10.99 11.62 -14.12
C VAL A 195 10.61 10.22 -14.55
N SER A 196 11.46 9.62 -15.38
CA SER A 196 11.32 8.20 -15.76
C SER A 196 11.57 7.30 -14.57
N MET A 197 10.70 6.29 -14.41
CA MET A 197 10.75 5.35 -13.30
C MET A 197 10.34 3.96 -13.80
N SER A 198 11.08 2.92 -13.39
CA SER A 198 10.61 1.55 -13.57
C SER A 198 9.79 1.15 -12.35
N THR A 199 8.61 0.57 -12.55
CA THR A 199 7.77 0.08 -11.44
C THR A 199 7.44 -1.37 -11.67
N LYS A 200 7.59 -2.17 -10.61
CA LYS A 200 7.33 -3.59 -10.58
C LYS A 200 6.31 -3.89 -9.49
N PHE A 201 5.38 -4.79 -9.80
CA PHE A 201 4.38 -5.31 -8.90
C PHE A 201 4.69 -6.78 -8.66
N SER A 202 4.90 -7.18 -7.40
CA SER A 202 5.11 -8.60 -7.07
C SER A 202 4.77 -8.93 -5.62
N PRO A 203 4.44 -10.19 -5.30
CA PRO A 203 4.35 -10.63 -3.92
C PRO A 203 5.76 -10.76 -3.32
N LEU A 204 6.05 -10.01 -2.27
CA LEU A 204 7.25 -10.20 -1.47
C LEU A 204 7.01 -11.31 -0.46
N LYS A 205 7.98 -12.21 -0.34
CA LYS A 205 8.04 -13.22 0.72
C LYS A 205 9.02 -12.76 1.80
N PRO A 206 8.55 -12.25 2.95
CA PRO A 206 9.45 -11.90 4.05
C PRO A 206 10.23 -13.10 4.57
N GLU A 207 11.30 -12.82 5.32
CA GLU A 207 11.92 -13.84 6.17
C GLU A 207 10.89 -14.41 7.16
N ALA A 208 11.07 -15.69 7.49
CA ALA A 208 10.16 -16.39 8.38
C ALA A 208 10.08 -15.69 9.75
N ASN A 209 8.88 -15.70 10.35
CA ASN A 209 8.61 -15.13 11.69
C ASN A 209 8.80 -13.60 11.83
N THR A 210 8.90 -12.86 10.72
CA THR A 210 8.79 -11.38 10.75
C THR A 210 7.37 -10.95 11.11
N ASN A 211 6.35 -11.67 10.65
CA ASN A 211 4.96 -11.36 10.93
C ASN A 211 4.46 -11.93 12.26
N ILE A 212 3.69 -11.13 13.01
CA ILE A 212 3.22 -11.52 14.36
C ILE A 212 2.03 -12.49 14.36
N MET A 213 1.35 -12.70 13.22
CA MET A 213 0.20 -13.61 13.10
C MET A 213 0.48 -14.80 12.16
N ALA A 214 1.22 -14.59 11.07
CA ALA A 214 1.46 -15.62 10.05
C ALA A 214 2.95 -15.87 9.82
N GLN A 215 3.47 -17.03 10.25
CA GLN A 215 4.90 -17.35 10.16
C GLN A 215 5.49 -17.29 8.74
N ARG A 216 4.66 -17.53 7.72
CA ARG A 216 5.04 -17.60 6.30
C ARG A 216 4.13 -16.70 5.48
N SER A 217 4.19 -15.39 5.75
CA SER A 217 3.38 -14.41 5.05
C SER A 217 3.87 -14.14 3.62
N LEU A 218 2.99 -13.52 2.84
CA LEU A 218 3.32 -12.75 1.65
C LEU A 218 2.79 -11.32 1.83
N ILE A 219 3.45 -10.37 1.18
CA ILE A 219 3.06 -8.95 1.16
C ILE A 219 2.90 -8.56 -0.30
N PRO A 220 1.73 -8.08 -0.76
CA PRO A 220 1.63 -7.50 -2.10
C PRO A 220 2.43 -6.19 -2.14
N MET A 221 3.37 -6.08 -3.07
CA MET A 221 4.33 -4.97 -3.13
C MET A 221 4.27 -4.18 -4.43
N ILE A 222 4.60 -2.91 -4.29
CA ILE A 222 5.03 -2.01 -5.35
C ILE A 222 6.52 -1.73 -5.12
N GLU A 223 7.34 -1.87 -6.15
CA GLU A 223 8.77 -1.53 -6.14
C GLU A 223 9.06 -0.59 -7.30
N SER A 224 9.68 0.55 -7.04
CA SER A 224 9.94 1.58 -8.03
C SER A 224 11.39 2.05 -7.98
N ASN A 225 11.99 2.24 -9.16
CA ASN A 225 13.38 2.65 -9.32
C ASN A 225 13.45 3.92 -10.16
N ILE A 226 14.01 4.97 -9.56
CA ILE A 226 14.26 6.25 -10.22
C ILE A 226 15.77 6.38 -10.47
N ILE A 227 16.13 6.66 -11.71
CA ILE A 227 17.51 6.98 -12.11
C ILE A 227 17.58 8.50 -12.24
N SER A 228 18.33 9.14 -11.34
CA SER A 228 18.41 10.59 -11.18
C SER A 228 17.11 11.26 -10.75
N LEU A 229 17.11 11.91 -9.58
CA LEU A 229 16.02 12.74 -9.09
C LEU A 229 16.55 14.11 -8.69
N GLY A 230 16.08 15.16 -9.36
CA GLY A 230 16.44 16.56 -9.10
C GLY A 230 15.49 17.23 -8.11
N GLN A 231 15.85 18.45 -7.71
CA GLN A 231 15.06 19.25 -6.76
C GLN A 231 13.74 19.78 -7.36
N SER A 232 13.73 20.04 -8.67
CA SER A 232 12.53 20.49 -9.39
C SER A 232 11.59 19.34 -9.75
N ASP A 233 12.03 18.09 -9.61
CA ASP A 233 11.23 16.94 -9.98
C ASP A 233 10.12 16.67 -8.97
N ASP A 234 9.03 16.11 -9.47
CA ASP A 234 7.84 15.75 -8.72
C ASP A 234 7.50 14.30 -8.97
N VAL A 235 7.40 13.52 -7.89
CA VAL A 235 6.99 12.12 -7.93
C VAL A 235 5.79 11.96 -7.02
N ILE A 236 4.66 11.56 -7.59
CA ILE A 236 3.44 11.25 -6.87
C ILE A 236 3.10 9.78 -7.11
N ILE A 237 2.96 9.03 -6.03
CA ILE A 237 2.52 7.63 -6.06
C ILE A 237 1.17 7.55 -5.34
N VAL A 238 0.14 7.18 -6.08
CA VAL A 238 -1.20 6.93 -5.55
C VAL A 238 -1.35 5.44 -5.31
N THR A 239 -1.16 5.01 -4.07
CA THR A 239 -1.29 3.61 -3.65
C THR A 239 -2.70 3.32 -3.15
N LYS A 240 -3.33 2.31 -3.73
CA LYS A 240 -4.67 1.82 -3.41
C LYS A 240 -4.51 0.43 -2.78
N VAL A 241 -4.91 0.27 -1.53
CA VAL A 241 -4.75 -1.00 -0.80
C VAL A 241 -6.12 -1.63 -0.59
N PHE A 242 -6.27 -2.85 -1.08
CA PHE A 242 -7.46 -3.67 -0.91
C PHE A 242 -7.27 -4.63 0.26
N ALA A 243 -8.24 -4.71 1.17
CA ALA A 243 -8.14 -5.63 2.29
C ALA A 243 -9.52 -6.08 2.78
N ILE A 244 -9.77 -7.39 2.73
CA ILE A 244 -10.99 -7.99 3.26
C ILE A 244 -10.61 -9.22 4.07
N SER A 245 -10.99 -9.25 5.35
CA SER A 245 -10.81 -10.44 6.19
C SER A 245 -11.99 -11.39 6.06
N SER A 246 -11.73 -12.70 5.96
CA SER A 246 -12.78 -13.74 5.91
C SER A 246 -13.75 -13.64 7.10
N ASN A 247 -13.24 -13.36 8.29
CA ASN A 247 -14.08 -13.22 9.50
C ASN A 247 -14.99 -11.99 9.46
N ALA A 248 -14.49 -10.86 8.93
CA ALA A 248 -15.28 -9.65 8.79
C ALA A 248 -16.31 -9.75 7.65
N TYR A 249 -16.02 -10.56 6.63
CA TYR A 249 -16.87 -10.78 5.48
C TYR A 249 -18.12 -11.60 5.82
N LEU A 250 -18.02 -12.61 6.67
CA LEU A 250 -19.16 -13.42 7.12
C LEU A 250 -20.25 -12.60 7.84
N VAL A 251 -19.86 -11.50 8.49
CA VAL A 251 -20.79 -10.57 9.17
C VAL A 251 -21.50 -9.63 8.17
N ARG A 252 -20.95 -9.44 6.96
CA ARG A 252 -21.49 -8.60 5.89
C ARG A 252 -22.20 -9.42 4.80
N SER A 253 -22.81 -10.55 5.17
CA SER A 253 -23.54 -11.42 4.24
C SER A 253 -24.72 -10.67 3.61
N GLY A 254 -24.72 -10.58 2.27
CA GLY A 254 -25.68 -9.77 1.49
C GLY A 254 -25.06 -8.85 0.43
N GLN A 255 -23.73 -8.86 0.25
CA GLN A 255 -23.11 -8.09 -0.84
C GLN A 255 -23.45 -8.69 -2.21
N LYS A 256 -24.02 -7.87 -3.09
CA LYS A 256 -24.46 -8.27 -4.44
C LYS A 256 -23.33 -8.48 -5.45
N ARG A 257 -22.09 -8.13 -5.10
CA ARG A 257 -20.94 -8.12 -6.02
C ARG A 257 -19.94 -9.21 -5.65
N SER A 258 -19.39 -9.88 -6.66
CA SER A 258 -18.35 -10.88 -6.50
C SER A 258 -17.05 -10.27 -5.97
N LEU A 259 -16.13 -11.12 -5.48
CA LEU A 259 -14.80 -10.68 -5.06
C LEU A 259 -14.03 -10.05 -6.24
N LYS A 260 -14.13 -10.67 -7.43
CA LYS A 260 -13.55 -10.15 -8.68
C LYS A 260 -14.05 -8.76 -9.01
N GLN A 261 -15.36 -8.54 -8.96
CA GLN A 261 -15.97 -7.24 -9.26
C GLN A 261 -15.55 -6.15 -8.26
N ARG A 262 -15.30 -6.49 -6.99
CA ARG A 262 -14.84 -5.55 -5.96
C ARG A 262 -13.36 -5.20 -6.10
N TRP A 263 -12.54 -6.18 -6.51
CA TRP A 263 -11.13 -5.96 -6.84
C TRP A 263 -10.94 -5.16 -8.14
N ALA A 264 -11.76 -5.40 -9.16
CA ALA A 264 -11.69 -4.66 -10.42
C ALA A 264 -12.12 -3.20 -10.28
N ASP A 265 -13.03 -2.92 -9.34
CA ASP A 265 -13.55 -1.58 -9.07
C ASP A 265 -12.70 -0.84 -8.03
N GLN A 266 -11.56 -0.35 -8.51
CA GLN A 266 -10.59 0.39 -7.73
C GLN A 266 -10.96 1.87 -7.65
N PRO A 267 -10.64 2.59 -6.55
CA PRO A 267 -10.82 4.03 -6.49
C PRO A 267 -9.99 4.77 -7.54
N SER A 268 -10.61 5.73 -8.25
CA SER A 268 -9.90 6.66 -9.13
C SER A 268 -9.63 7.97 -8.40
N ILE A 269 -8.39 8.47 -8.39
CA ILE A 269 -8.00 9.67 -7.65
C ILE A 269 -7.71 10.83 -8.61
N ARG A 270 -8.36 11.95 -8.37
CA ARG A 270 -8.17 13.21 -9.08
C ARG A 270 -7.53 14.23 -8.15
N LEU A 271 -6.34 14.71 -8.48
CA LEU A 271 -5.61 15.71 -7.71
C LEU A 271 -5.91 17.09 -8.29
N MET A 272 -6.33 18.06 -7.47
CA MET A 272 -6.76 19.39 -7.94
C MET A 272 -5.70 20.17 -8.77
N ASN A 273 -4.42 19.83 -8.64
CA ASN A 273 -3.31 20.56 -9.26
C ASN A 273 -2.75 19.93 -10.55
N THR A 274 -3.39 18.89 -11.09
CA THR A 274 -2.95 18.24 -12.35
C THR A 274 -3.76 18.75 -13.54
N PRO A 275 -3.15 19.44 -14.52
CA PRO A 275 -3.85 19.83 -15.74
C PRO A 275 -4.19 18.59 -16.58
N ASP A 276 -5.38 18.58 -17.17
CA ASP A 276 -5.98 17.47 -17.93
C ASP A 276 -6.38 16.23 -17.13
N GLN A 277 -7.50 16.33 -16.43
CA GLN A 277 -8.37 15.17 -16.23
C GLN A 277 -9.70 15.44 -16.90
N THR A 278 -9.82 14.92 -18.13
CA THR A 278 -11.05 14.90 -18.91
C THR A 278 -12.19 14.31 -18.07
N GLN A 279 -13.40 14.87 -18.21
CA GLN A 279 -14.62 14.37 -17.59
C GLN A 279 -14.90 12.94 -18.09
N THR A 280 -14.33 11.94 -17.43
CA THR A 280 -14.85 10.57 -17.53
C THR A 280 -16.08 10.47 -16.63
N SER A 281 -17.11 9.79 -17.12
CA SER A 281 -18.37 9.48 -16.42
C SER A 281 -18.21 8.47 -15.27
N GLU A 282 -16.97 8.21 -14.85
CA GLU A 282 -16.64 7.21 -13.83
C GLU A 282 -16.56 7.87 -12.45
N ASP A 283 -16.94 7.14 -11.41
CA ASP A 283 -16.84 7.61 -10.03
C ASP A 283 -15.37 7.86 -9.65
N PHE A 284 -15.08 8.95 -8.93
CA PHE A 284 -13.71 9.33 -8.54
C PHE A 284 -13.66 10.02 -7.17
N ILE A 285 -12.49 10.10 -6.57
CA ILE A 285 -12.21 10.90 -5.37
C ILE A 285 -11.42 12.13 -5.78
N LEU A 286 -11.96 13.32 -5.52
CA LEU A 286 -11.27 14.59 -5.65
C LEU A 286 -10.52 14.91 -4.36
N LEU A 287 -9.20 15.10 -4.49
CA LEU A 287 -8.29 15.45 -3.41
C LEU A 287 -7.58 16.78 -3.68
#